data_AF-A0A2M8S6W3-F1
#
_entry.id   AF-A0A2M8S6W3-F1
#
_cell.length_a   1.000
_cell.length_b   1.000
_cell.length_c   1.000
_cell.angle_alpha   90.00
_cell.angle_beta   90.00
_cell.angle_gamma   90.00
#
_symmetry.space_group_name_H-M   'P 1'
#
loop_
_entity.id
_entity.type
_entity.pdbx_description
1 polymer ?
#
loop_
_entity_poly.entity_id
_entity_poly.type
_entity_poly.pdbx_seq_one_letter_code
_entity_poly.pdbx_strand_id
1 'polypeptide(L)'
;AFHAYEIAASNVEDREGAEKELKGLIDLVNRTWERRAEITPDHTTRQRPTPMAVYRLLPQTNCKQCGEPTCYTFAFKLTAAQKKLADCPPLFGPQFAEKLAALEAIVIEAPAIG
;
A
#
# COMPACT_ATOMS: atom_id res chain seq x y z
N ALA A 1 8.47 -19.58 5.55
CA ALA A 1 9.94 -19.42 5.41
C ALA A 1 10.20 -18.68 4.09
N PHE A 2 11.42 -18.22 3.81
CA PHE A 2 11.75 -17.76 2.45
C PHE A 2 12.04 -18.98 1.57
N HIS A 3 11.33 -19.10 0.45
CA HIS A 3 11.46 -20.20 -0.51
C HIS A 3 12.01 -19.65 -1.82
N ALA A 4 13.12 -20.21 -2.31
CA ALA A 4 13.85 -19.63 -3.45
C ALA A 4 13.10 -19.74 -4.80
N TYR A 5 12.19 -20.71 -4.93
CA TYR A 5 11.52 -21.04 -6.19
C TYR A 5 10.00 -21.14 -6.06
N GLU A 6 9.44 -20.54 -5.01
CA GLU A 6 8.00 -20.60 -4.74
C GLU A 6 7.47 -19.22 -4.35
N ILE A 7 6.34 -18.85 -4.94
CA ILE A 7 5.56 -17.67 -4.55
C ILE A 7 4.18 -18.16 -4.13
N ALA A 8 3.76 -17.79 -2.93
CA ALA A 8 2.43 -18.08 -2.41
C ALA A 8 1.68 -16.77 -2.19
N ALA A 9 0.43 -16.73 -2.67
CA ALA A 9 -0.51 -15.63 -2.44
C ALA A 9 -1.67 -16.13 -1.59
N SER A 10 -2.24 -15.24 -0.77
CA SER A 10 -3.41 -15.49 0.06
C SER A 10 -4.31 -14.26 0.06
N ASN A 11 -5.54 -14.37 0.58
CA ASN A 11 -6.50 -13.26 0.61
C ASN A 11 -6.85 -12.73 -0.79
N VAL A 12 -7.03 -13.66 -1.74
CA VAL A 12 -7.54 -13.39 -3.09
C VAL A 12 -8.94 -13.99 -3.18
N GLU A 13 -9.86 -13.29 -3.86
CA GLU A 13 -11.28 -13.61 -3.88
C GLU A 13 -11.59 -14.96 -4.56
N ASP A 14 -10.96 -15.19 -5.70
CA ASP A 14 -11.17 -16.39 -6.50
C ASP A 14 -9.86 -16.90 -7.11
N ARG A 15 -9.97 -18.04 -7.82
CA ARG A 15 -8.85 -18.69 -8.46
C ARG A 15 -8.27 -17.87 -9.61
N GLU A 16 -9.11 -17.22 -10.41
CA GLU A 16 -8.67 -16.46 -11.58
C GLU A 16 -7.84 -15.25 -11.15
N GLY A 17 -8.31 -14.51 -10.14
CA GLY A 17 -7.56 -13.44 -9.50
C GLY A 17 -6.24 -13.93 -8.92
N ALA A 18 -6.23 -15.11 -8.28
CA ALA A 18 -5.00 -15.67 -7.73
C ALA A 18 -3.97 -16.00 -8.81
N GLU A 19 -4.41 -16.59 -9.93
CA GLU A 19 -3.55 -16.89 -11.07
C GLU A 19 -2.99 -15.61 -11.70
N LYS A 20 -3.81 -14.56 -11.84
CA LYS A 20 -3.38 -13.26 -12.36
C LYS A 20 -2.32 -12.59 -11.48
N GLU A 21 -2.55 -12.51 -10.17
CA GLU A 21 -1.62 -11.92 -9.19
C GLU A 21 -0.29 -12.70 -9.15
N LEU A 22 -0.35 -14.04 -9.08
CA LEU A 22 0.85 -14.89 -9.09
C LEU A 22 1.66 -14.70 -10.37
N LYS A 23 0.99 -14.64 -11.53
CA LYS A 23 1.67 -14.38 -12.80
C LYS A 23 2.33 -13.01 -12.81
N GLY A 24 1.65 -11.98 -12.32
CA GLY A 24 2.21 -10.63 -12.20
C GLY A 24 3.48 -10.60 -11.34
N LEU A 25 3.46 -11.31 -10.21
CA LEU A 25 4.60 -11.43 -9.29
C LEU A 25 5.78 -12.14 -9.95
N ILE A 26 5.53 -13.27 -10.61
CA ILE A 26 6.56 -14.04 -11.33
C ILE A 26 7.19 -13.18 -12.43
N ASP A 27 6.38 -12.53 -13.26
CA ASP A 27 6.86 -11.68 -14.34
C ASP A 27 7.69 -10.49 -13.79
N LEU A 28 7.27 -9.89 -12.68
CA LEU A 28 8.02 -8.82 -12.02
C LEU A 28 9.39 -9.29 -11.51
N VAL A 29 9.44 -10.42 -10.81
CA VAL A 29 10.69 -10.99 -10.29
C VAL A 29 11.64 -11.31 -11.45
N ASN A 30 11.16 -11.98 -12.49
CA ASN A 30 11.97 -12.36 -13.65
C ASN A 30 12.51 -11.14 -14.40
N ARG A 31 11.67 -10.13 -14.70
CA ARG A 31 12.12 -8.90 -15.34
C ARG A 31 13.16 -8.15 -14.50
N THR A 32 12.96 -8.11 -13.18
CA THR A 32 13.92 -7.47 -12.25
C THR A 32 15.25 -8.21 -12.27
N TRP A 33 15.21 -9.55 -12.30
CA TRP A 33 16.40 -10.39 -12.37
C TRP A 33 17.16 -10.23 -13.70
N GLU A 34 16.45 -10.20 -14.83
CA GLU A 34 17.04 -9.99 -16.16
C GLU A 34 17.79 -8.65 -16.23
N ARG A 35 17.19 -7.60 -15.67
CA ARG A 35 17.73 -6.23 -15.69
C ARG A 35 18.60 -5.89 -14.49
N ARG A 36 18.97 -6.86 -13.65
CA ARG A 36 19.68 -6.61 -12.38
C ARG A 36 20.98 -5.82 -12.53
N ALA A 37 21.64 -5.89 -13.69
CA ALA A 37 22.86 -5.12 -13.96
C ALA A 37 22.61 -3.61 -14.16
N GLU A 38 21.37 -3.22 -14.49
CA GLU A 38 20.94 -1.82 -14.69
C GLU A 38 20.34 -1.20 -13.41
N ILE A 39 20.05 -2.02 -12.41
CA ILE A 39 19.28 -1.61 -11.23
C ILE A 39 20.26 -1.35 -10.07
N THR A 40 20.19 -0.14 -9.49
CA THR A 40 20.86 0.16 -8.23
C THR A 40 19.89 -0.11 -7.07
N PRO A 41 20.15 -1.10 -6.19
CA PRO A 41 19.29 -1.38 -5.06
C PRO A 41 19.29 -0.21 -4.06
N ASP A 42 18.12 0.15 -3.56
CA ASP A 42 18.00 1.06 -2.40
C ASP A 42 18.02 0.24 -1.11
N HIS A 43 19.07 0.43 -0.31
CA HIS A 43 19.26 -0.25 0.99
C HIS A 43 18.73 0.56 2.17
N THR A 44 18.07 1.69 1.92
CA THR A 44 17.47 2.51 2.97
C THR A 44 16.37 1.71 3.68
N THR A 45 16.53 1.53 4.99
CA THR A 45 15.51 0.87 5.80
C THR A 45 14.29 1.77 5.92
N ARG A 46 13.18 1.37 5.30
CA ARG A 46 11.89 2.04 5.46
C ARG A 46 11.04 1.26 6.45
N GLN A 47 10.72 1.89 7.58
CA GLN A 47 9.77 1.32 8.52
C GLN A 47 8.36 1.52 7.96
N ARG A 48 7.58 0.44 7.88
CA ARG A 48 6.16 0.54 7.51
C ARG A 48 5.46 1.42 8.57
N PRO A 49 4.73 2.47 8.18
CA PRO A 49 4.11 3.34 9.16
C PRO A 49 3.07 2.55 9.97
N THR A 50 3.03 2.79 11.28
CA THR A 50 2.02 2.15 12.14
C THR A 50 0.64 2.77 11.87
N PRO A 51 -0.46 2.02 12.08
CA PRO A 51 -1.83 2.57 11.94
C PRO A 51 -2.03 3.86 12.73
N MET A 52 -1.42 3.95 13.91
CA MET A 52 -1.51 5.13 14.76
C MET A 52 -0.75 6.34 14.18
N ALA A 53 0.41 6.13 13.56
CA ALA A 53 1.15 7.19 12.89
C ALA A 53 0.35 7.76 11.71
N VAL A 54 -0.24 6.89 10.90
CA VAL A 54 -1.13 7.28 9.79
C VAL A 54 -2.36 8.02 10.33
N TYR A 55 -3.03 7.50 11.35
CA TYR A 55 -4.21 8.11 11.96
C TYR A 55 -3.96 9.55 12.44
N ARG A 56 -2.78 9.83 13.01
CA ARG A 56 -2.41 11.19 13.46
C ARG A 56 -2.35 12.22 12.32
N LEU A 57 -2.10 11.77 11.10
CA LEU A 57 -2.06 12.60 9.90
C LEU A 57 -3.41 12.67 9.17
N LEU A 58 -4.42 11.90 9.58
CA LEU A 58 -5.76 12.01 9.00
C LEU A 58 -6.52 13.24 9.52
N PRO A 59 -7.63 13.63 8.87
CA PRO A 59 -8.53 14.68 9.35
C PRO A 59 -9.23 14.38 10.68
N GLN A 60 -9.31 13.09 11.08
CA GLN A 60 -9.90 12.61 12.34
C GLN A 60 -11.37 13.02 12.58
N THR A 61 -12.11 13.32 11.52
CA THR A 61 -13.52 13.75 11.60
C THR A 61 -14.50 12.61 11.80
N ASN A 62 -14.07 11.35 11.59
CA ASN A 62 -14.93 10.16 11.56
C ASN A 62 -16.18 10.32 10.67
N CYS A 63 -16.04 11.07 9.56
CA CYS A 63 -17.16 11.44 8.68
C CYS A 63 -17.77 10.27 7.89
N LYS A 64 -17.10 9.11 7.82
CA LYS A 64 -17.52 7.90 7.08
C LYS A 64 -17.63 8.06 5.56
N GLN A 65 -17.16 9.16 4.98
CA GLN A 65 -17.18 9.38 3.53
C GLN A 65 -16.35 8.34 2.74
N CYS A 66 -15.38 7.70 3.38
CA CYS A 66 -14.56 6.61 2.82
C CYS A 66 -15.20 5.21 2.96
N GLY A 67 -16.39 5.11 3.57
CA GLY A 67 -17.10 3.86 3.87
C GLY A 67 -16.67 3.16 5.17
N GLU A 68 -15.68 3.70 5.89
CA GLU A 68 -15.19 3.12 7.15
C GLU A 68 -15.86 3.75 8.39
N PRO A 69 -16.08 2.98 9.47
CA PRO A 69 -16.78 3.48 10.66
C PRO A 69 -16.01 4.56 11.43
N THR A 70 -14.67 4.51 11.37
CA THR A 70 -13.78 5.48 12.02
C THR A 70 -12.57 5.79 11.14
N CYS A 71 -11.96 6.96 11.33
CA CYS A 71 -10.70 7.31 10.70
C CYS A 71 -9.56 6.37 11.12
N TYR A 72 -9.62 5.76 12.32
CA TYR A 72 -8.64 4.76 12.74
C TYR A 72 -8.77 3.46 11.94
N THR A 73 -9.99 3.00 11.67
CA THR A 73 -10.24 1.84 10.79
C THR A 73 -9.73 2.10 9.38
N PHE A 74 -9.94 3.31 8.86
CA PHE A 74 -9.36 3.73 7.58
C PHE A 74 -7.82 3.71 7.62
N ALA A 75 -7.20 4.27 8.66
CA ALA A 75 -5.74 4.25 8.83
C ALA A 75 -5.19 2.81 8.86
N PHE A 76 -5.85 1.90 9.58
CA PHE A 76 -5.48 0.50 9.63
C PHE A 76 -5.53 -0.15 8.24
N LYS A 77 -6.65 0.01 7.51
CA LYS A 77 -6.81 -0.52 6.15
C LYS A 77 -5.84 0.10 5.15
N LEU A 78 -5.53 1.38 5.29
CA LEU A 78 -4.53 2.08 4.49
C LEU A 78 -3.13 1.50 4.73
N THR A 79 -2.73 1.30 6.00
CA THR A 79 -1.45 0.64 6.31
C THR A 79 -1.38 -0.80 5.80
N ALA A 80 -2.51 -1.49 5.70
CA ALA A 80 -2.64 -2.84 5.14
C ALA A 80 -2.77 -2.87 3.61
N ALA A 81 -2.67 -1.72 2.93
CA ALA A 81 -2.85 -1.56 1.47
C ALA A 81 -4.23 -2.00 0.94
N GLN A 82 -5.27 -1.99 1.78
CA GLN A 82 -6.66 -2.31 1.41
C GLN A 82 -7.48 -1.07 1.00
N LYS A 83 -6.93 0.13 1.20
CA LYS A 83 -7.51 1.43 0.84
C LYS A 83 -6.40 2.31 0.28
N LYS A 84 -6.75 3.28 -0.55
CA LYS A 84 -5.84 4.31 -1.09
C LYS A 84 -6.04 5.64 -0.38
N LEU A 85 -5.05 6.53 -0.45
CA LEU A 85 -5.19 7.90 0.10
C LEU A 85 -6.36 8.64 -0.58
N ALA A 86 -6.55 8.43 -1.87
CA ALA A 86 -7.65 8.95 -2.68
C ALA A 86 -9.05 8.60 -2.14
N ASP A 87 -9.18 7.52 -1.34
CA ASP A 87 -10.46 7.10 -0.77
C ASP A 87 -10.91 7.98 0.41
N CYS A 88 -10.11 8.96 0.85
CA CYS A 88 -10.47 9.91 1.89
C CYS A 88 -10.68 11.33 1.32
N PRO A 89 -11.88 11.67 0.81
CA PRO A 89 -12.14 12.99 0.22
C PRO A 89 -11.78 14.18 1.12
N PRO A 90 -12.05 14.17 2.45
CA PRO A 90 -11.69 15.28 3.32
C PRO A 90 -10.19 15.56 3.41
N LEU A 91 -9.32 14.58 3.11
CA LEU A 91 -7.87 14.73 3.19
C LEU A 91 -7.33 15.70 2.13
N PHE A 92 -8.04 15.90 1.01
CA PHE A 92 -7.65 16.79 -0.07
C PHE A 92 -8.10 18.24 0.12
N GLY A 93 -8.66 18.56 1.30
CA GLY A 93 -8.97 19.94 1.67
C GLY A 93 -7.69 20.78 1.87
N PRO A 94 -7.69 22.07 1.52
CA PRO A 94 -6.50 22.94 1.63
C PRO A 94 -5.93 23.01 3.05
N GLN A 95 -6.77 22.86 4.08
CA GLN A 95 -6.37 22.85 5.49
C GLN A 95 -5.57 21.60 5.90
N PHE A 96 -5.52 20.55 5.07
CA PHE A 96 -4.81 19.31 5.33
C PHE A 96 -3.63 19.07 4.38
N ALA A 97 -3.28 20.06 3.55
CA ALA A 97 -2.22 19.92 2.54
C ALA A 97 -0.89 19.41 3.12
N GLU A 98 -0.45 19.94 4.26
CA GLU A 98 0.78 19.50 4.93
C GLU A 98 0.68 18.04 5.42
N LYS A 99 -0.49 17.64 5.94
CA LYS A 99 -0.71 16.28 6.41
C LYS A 99 -0.79 15.28 5.26
N LEU A 100 -1.39 15.68 4.13
CA LEU A 100 -1.41 14.90 2.90
C LEU A 100 0.02 14.66 2.39
N ALA A 101 0.83 15.72 2.28
CA ALA A 101 2.23 15.58 1.87
C ALA A 101 3.04 14.65 2.80
N ALA A 102 2.81 14.75 4.12
CA ALA A 102 3.43 13.85 5.09
C ALA A 102 2.97 12.39 4.93
N LEU A 103 1.70 12.17 4.58
CA LEU A 103 1.16 10.83 4.29
C LEU A 103 1.75 10.25 3.00
N GLU A 104 1.84 11.04 1.94
CA GLU A 104 2.43 10.61 0.66
C GLU A 104 3.91 10.22 0.80
N ALA A 105 4.64 10.85 1.73
CA ALA A 105 6.04 10.51 2.01
C ALA A 105 6.21 9.15 2.73
N ILE A 106 5.18 8.67 3.45
CA ILE A 106 5.27 7.45 4.27
C ILE A 106 4.40 6.29 3.76
N VAL A 107 3.34 6.59 2.99
CA VAL A 107 2.45 5.61 2.38
C VAL A 107 2.92 5.42 0.94
N ILE A 108 3.65 4.32 0.71
CA ILE A 108 4.04 3.91 -0.63
C ILE A 108 2.83 3.20 -1.25
N GLU A 109 2.31 3.72 -2.36
CA GLU A 109 1.46 2.93 -3.23
C GLU A 109 2.32 1.85 -3.86
N ALA A 110 2.24 0.64 -3.31
CA ALA A 110 2.81 -0.51 -3.98
C ALA A 110 2.09 -0.65 -5.33
N PRO A 111 2.82 -0.75 -6.45
CA PRO A 111 2.19 -0.98 -7.74
C PRO A 111 1.33 -2.23 -7.65
N ALA A 112 0.14 -2.19 -8.23
CA ALA A 112 -0.68 -3.38 -8.37
C ALA A 112 0.15 -4.44 -9.09
N ILE A 113 0.37 -5.59 -8.44
CA ILE A 113 1.12 -6.67 -9.04
C ILE A 113 0.13 -7.55 -9.81
N GLY A 114 -0.45 -6.99 -10.89
CA GLY A 114 -1.47 -7.69 -11.69
C GLY A 114 -2.41 -6.79 -12.48
#